data_AF-J2PC66-F1
#
_entry.id   AF-J2PC66-F1
#
_cell.length_a   1.000
_cell.length_b   1.000
_cell.length_c   1.000
_cell.angle_alpha   90.00
_cell.angle_beta   90.00
_cell.angle_gamma   90.00
#
_symmetry.space_group_name_H-M   'P 1'
#
loop_
_entity.id
_entity.type
_entity.pdbx_description
1 polymer ?
#
loop_
_entity_poly.entity_id
_entity_poly.type
_entity_poly.pdbx_seq_one_letter_code
_entity_poly.pdbx_strand_id
1 'polypeptide(L)'
;MRKFCFLLLVFMLCRVSVAQNDSLYLRGAVVDGPYKTTVVENAELSVLETGDAEYPVSLVLDVKNSDGVSARQLVDKYDVAGSPPKVESIFFYPVQDVKSVFVLVSWEINHRGIGTYGTLYQVYAYARSSNGRLISNQLIQANRYLSGIDGFSEGVPQTFAYKDAASIKAYVKKHLNTP
;
A
#
# COMPACT_ATOMS: atom_id res chain seq x y z
N MET A 1 2.54 -32.71 -55.36
CA MET A 1 2.67 -32.65 -53.89
C MET A 1 3.93 -31.84 -53.56
N ARG A 2 3.77 -30.58 -53.15
CA ARG A 2 4.89 -29.64 -52.94
C ARG A 2 4.89 -29.27 -51.46
N LYS A 3 5.81 -29.85 -50.69
CA LYS A 3 5.92 -29.64 -49.23
C LYS A 3 6.52 -28.26 -48.98
N PHE A 4 5.73 -27.38 -48.37
CA PHE A 4 6.13 -26.04 -47.96
C PHE A 4 6.87 -26.16 -46.62
N CYS A 5 8.16 -25.86 -46.62
CA CYS A 5 8.99 -25.81 -45.43
C CYS A 5 8.85 -24.41 -44.82
N PHE A 6 8.12 -24.27 -43.72
CA PHE A 6 7.98 -22.99 -43.03
C PHE A 6 9.03 -22.91 -41.91
N LEU A 7 10.07 -22.11 -42.17
CA LEU A 7 11.10 -21.74 -41.21
C LEU A 7 10.49 -20.69 -40.26
N LEU A 8 10.19 -21.06 -39.01
CA LEU A 8 9.63 -20.14 -38.02
C LEU A 8 10.79 -19.54 -37.18
N LEU A 9 11.20 -18.34 -37.58
CA LEU A 9 12.22 -17.52 -36.92
C LEU A 9 11.55 -16.59 -35.90
N VAL A 10 11.88 -16.79 -34.61
CA VAL A 10 12.12 -15.79 -33.55
C VAL A 10 11.06 -14.70 -33.30
N PHE A 11 10.53 -14.68 -32.06
CA PHE A 11 10.61 -13.50 -31.18
C PHE A 11 10.50 -13.95 -29.72
N MET A 12 11.66 -14.28 -29.13
CA MET A 12 11.80 -14.38 -27.68
C MET A 12 11.73 -12.95 -27.13
N LEU A 13 10.53 -12.51 -26.77
CA LEU A 13 10.33 -11.27 -26.02
C LEU A 13 10.91 -11.49 -24.61
N CYS A 14 12.22 -11.25 -24.47
CA CYS A 14 12.81 -11.00 -23.16
C CYS A 14 12.01 -9.86 -22.53
N ARG A 15 11.21 -10.19 -21.52
CA ARG A 15 10.59 -9.21 -20.63
C ARG A 15 11.73 -8.52 -19.88
N VAL A 16 12.26 -7.44 -20.45
CA VAL A 16 13.09 -6.50 -19.73
C VAL A 16 12.18 -5.88 -18.67
N SER A 17 12.29 -6.38 -17.45
CA SER A 17 11.67 -5.73 -16.29
C SER A 17 12.43 -4.42 -16.12
N VAL A 18 11.83 -3.32 -16.55
CA VAL A 18 12.35 -1.98 -16.27
C VAL A 18 12.34 -1.84 -14.76
N ALA A 19 13.52 -1.91 -14.13
CA ALA A 19 13.67 -1.56 -12.73
C ALA A 19 13.38 -0.06 -12.62
N GLN A 20 12.17 0.30 -12.19
CA GLN A 20 11.85 1.68 -11.84
C GLN A 20 12.83 2.13 -10.76
N ASN A 21 13.41 3.32 -10.95
CA ASN A 21 14.35 3.90 -9.99
C ASN A 21 13.57 4.44 -8.79
N ASP A 22 13.35 3.59 -7.79
CA ASP A 22 12.59 3.94 -6.58
C ASP A 22 13.27 4.99 -5.67
N SER A 23 14.46 5.51 -6.05
CA SER A 23 15.20 6.49 -5.26
C SER A 23 14.44 7.81 -5.03
N LEU A 24 13.52 8.17 -5.94
CA LEU A 24 12.65 9.34 -5.78
C LEU A 24 11.77 9.20 -4.53
N TYR A 25 11.17 8.03 -4.34
CA TYR A 25 10.22 7.74 -3.26
C TYR A 25 10.88 7.60 -1.88
N LEU A 26 12.20 7.75 -1.80
CA LEU A 26 12.97 7.77 -0.55
C LEU A 26 13.36 9.18 -0.08
N ARG A 27 13.18 10.20 -0.93
CA ARG A 27 13.78 11.55 -0.77
C ARG A 27 12.75 12.68 -0.63
N GLY A 28 11.47 12.35 -0.51
CA GLY A 28 10.40 13.31 -0.31
C GLY A 28 10.44 14.04 1.04
N ALA A 29 9.63 15.09 1.18
CA ALA A 29 9.45 15.81 2.44
C ALA A 29 8.62 14.96 3.41
N VAL A 30 9.03 14.87 4.68
CA VAL A 30 8.26 14.15 5.71
C VAL A 30 6.99 14.95 6.01
N VAL A 31 5.83 14.34 5.77
CA VAL A 31 4.51 14.95 6.02
C VAL A 31 3.79 14.31 7.20
N ASP A 32 4.18 13.10 7.59
CA ASP A 32 3.65 12.41 8.77
C ASP A 32 4.70 11.44 9.38
N GLY A 33 4.64 11.24 10.69
CA GLY A 33 5.66 10.54 11.49
C GLY A 33 6.82 11.46 11.93
N PRO A 34 7.95 10.89 12.38
CA PRO A 34 8.26 9.47 12.45
C PRO A 34 7.50 8.71 13.55
N TYR A 35 7.05 7.50 13.25
CA TYR A 35 6.42 6.57 14.19
C TYR A 35 7.35 5.43 14.54
N LYS A 36 7.67 5.26 15.82
CA LYS A 36 8.40 4.06 16.28
C LYS A 36 7.60 2.81 15.96
N THR A 37 8.19 1.90 15.19
CA THR A 37 7.57 0.60 14.92
C THR A 37 8.06 -0.45 15.90
N THR A 38 7.19 -1.41 16.16
CA THR A 38 7.51 -2.59 16.97
C THR A 38 7.49 -3.87 16.12
N VAL A 39 7.45 -3.72 14.79
CA VAL A 39 7.54 -4.79 13.78
C VAL A 39 8.99 -5.02 13.36
N VAL A 40 9.76 -3.92 13.25
CA VAL A 40 11.21 -3.94 12.98
C VAL A 40 11.90 -3.24 14.15
N GLU A 41 12.94 -3.85 14.68
CA GLU A 41 13.68 -3.32 15.83
C GLU A 41 14.45 -2.06 15.45
N ASN A 42 14.50 -1.08 16.36
CA ASN A 42 15.17 0.21 16.18
C ASN A 42 14.78 0.92 14.87
N ALA A 43 13.53 0.82 14.45
CA ALA A 43 13.06 1.42 13.21
C ALA A 43 11.88 2.38 13.42
N GLU A 44 11.78 3.33 12.51
CA GLU A 44 10.73 4.36 12.48
C GLU A 44 10.10 4.44 11.09
N LEU A 45 8.78 4.66 11.05
CA LEU A 45 8.01 4.84 9.82
C LEU A 45 7.72 6.31 9.59
N SER A 46 7.88 6.78 8.36
CA SER A 46 7.55 8.14 7.96
C SER A 46 6.79 8.13 6.64
N VAL A 47 5.85 9.05 6.49
CA VAL A 47 5.15 9.30 5.22
C VAL A 47 5.83 10.47 4.54
N LEU A 48 6.17 10.30 3.27
CA LEU A 48 6.81 11.32 2.46
C LEU A 48 5.87 11.82 1.36
N GLU A 49 5.91 13.13 1.10
CA GLU A 49 5.44 13.72 -0.15
C GLU A 49 6.58 13.74 -1.16
N THR A 50 6.37 13.09 -2.31
CA THR A 50 7.46 12.71 -3.24
C THR A 50 7.62 13.69 -4.39
N GLY A 51 6.60 14.53 -4.66
CA GLY A 51 6.51 15.39 -5.84
C GLY A 51 6.23 14.64 -7.15
N ASP A 52 6.08 13.32 -7.11
CA ASP A 52 5.66 12.49 -8.25
C ASP A 52 4.16 12.66 -8.49
N ALA A 53 3.75 12.85 -9.74
CA ALA A 53 2.33 13.08 -10.06
C ALA A 53 1.48 11.80 -10.03
N GLU A 54 2.08 10.63 -10.25
CA GLU A 54 1.40 9.34 -10.21
C GLU A 54 1.42 8.77 -8.79
N TYR A 55 2.55 8.85 -8.09
CA TYR A 55 2.76 8.35 -6.72
C TYR A 55 3.21 9.47 -5.76
N PRO A 56 2.35 10.45 -5.46
CA PRO A 56 2.72 11.64 -4.69
C PRO A 56 3.05 11.35 -3.22
N VAL A 57 2.68 10.18 -2.71
CA VAL A 57 2.92 9.77 -1.32
C VAL A 57 3.65 8.45 -1.24
N SER A 58 4.67 8.35 -0.39
CA SER A 58 5.34 7.09 -0.07
C SER A 58 5.43 6.84 1.43
N LEU A 59 5.52 5.57 1.78
CA LEU A 59 5.81 5.11 3.14
C LEU A 59 7.24 4.58 3.18
N VAL A 60 8.05 5.10 4.10
CA VAL A 60 9.43 4.67 4.28
C VAL A 60 9.68 4.15 5.69
N LEU A 61 10.66 3.25 5.80
CA LEU A 61 11.16 2.71 7.06
C LEU A 61 12.63 3.12 7.23
N ASP A 62 12.90 3.90 8.27
CA ASP A 62 14.25 4.27 8.70
C ASP A 62 14.70 3.31 9.80
N VAL A 63 15.66 2.43 9.49
CA VAL A 63 16.33 1.58 10.47
C VAL A 63 17.47 2.39 11.09
N LYS A 64 17.55 2.38 12.42
CA LYS A 64 18.55 3.11 13.20
C LYS A 64 19.57 2.18 13.84
N ASN A 65 20.79 2.69 13.95
CA ASN A 65 21.86 2.15 14.77
C ASN A 65 22.32 3.23 15.77
N SER A 66 23.40 2.98 16.52
CA SER A 66 23.93 3.93 17.51
C SER A 66 24.25 5.30 16.95
N ASP A 67 24.52 5.38 15.64
CA ASP A 67 25.06 6.57 14.98
C ASP A 67 23.99 7.35 14.18
N GLY A 68 22.73 6.90 14.20
CA GLY A 68 21.61 7.53 13.49
C GLY A 68 20.86 6.58 12.56
N VAL A 69 20.38 7.07 11.41
CA VAL A 69 19.71 6.24 10.41
C VAL A 69 20.76 5.44 9.63
N SER A 70 20.74 4.12 9.79
CA SER A 70 21.66 3.20 9.11
C SER A 70 21.18 2.84 7.70
N ALA A 71 19.87 2.75 7.52
CA ALA A 71 19.27 2.41 6.24
C ALA A 71 17.86 2.97 6.14
N ARG A 72 17.52 3.54 4.98
CA ARG A 72 16.14 3.89 4.61
C ARG A 72 15.62 2.92 3.57
N GLN A 73 14.44 2.37 3.80
CA GLN A 73 13.79 1.41 2.92
C GLN A 73 12.43 1.95 2.45
N LEU A 74 12.12 1.79 1.16
CA LEU A 74 10.77 2.01 0.66
C LEU A 74 9.90 0.85 1.12
N VAL A 75 8.80 1.16 1.80
CA VAL A 75 7.79 0.18 2.22
C VAL A 75 6.72 0.07 1.14
N ASP A 76 6.14 1.20 0.75
CA ASP A 76 5.17 1.27 -0.34
C ASP A 76 5.05 2.69 -0.90
N LYS A 77 4.35 2.82 -2.04
CA LYS A 77 3.98 4.08 -2.69
C LYS A 77 2.50 4.05 -3.04
N TYR A 78 1.81 5.17 -2.80
CA TYR A 78 0.37 5.26 -3.02
C TYR A 78 0.11 6.13 -4.24
N ASP A 79 -0.66 5.59 -5.18
CA ASP A 79 -1.00 6.24 -6.43
C ASP A 79 -2.18 7.22 -6.29
N VAL A 80 -2.36 8.07 -7.30
CA VAL A 80 -3.54 8.94 -7.43
C VAL A 80 -4.75 8.13 -7.89
N ALA A 81 -5.86 8.27 -7.17
CA ALA A 81 -7.16 7.70 -7.54
C ALA A 81 -8.25 8.78 -7.40
N GLY A 82 -8.45 9.59 -8.45
CA GLY A 82 -9.36 10.74 -8.44
C GLY A 82 -8.80 11.98 -7.73
N SER A 83 -8.17 11.80 -6.57
CA SER A 83 -7.38 12.80 -5.84
C SER A 83 -6.02 12.23 -5.44
N PRO A 84 -5.08 13.05 -4.93
CA PRO A 84 -3.94 12.53 -4.19
C PRO A 84 -4.39 11.66 -2.99
N PRO A 85 -3.66 10.56 -2.67
CA PRO A 85 -3.88 9.75 -1.48
C PRO A 85 -3.62 10.55 -0.20
N LYS A 86 -4.40 10.26 0.83
CA LYS A 86 -4.17 10.73 2.20
C LYS A 86 -4.00 9.54 3.13
N VAL A 87 -2.92 9.53 3.91
CA VAL A 87 -2.74 8.56 5.01
C VAL A 87 -3.58 9.03 6.19
N GLU A 88 -4.63 8.27 6.51
CA GLU A 88 -5.57 8.59 7.59
C GLU A 88 -5.11 8.04 8.94
N SER A 89 -4.46 6.87 8.94
CA SER A 89 -3.89 6.32 10.18
C SER A 89 -2.78 5.31 9.90
N ILE A 90 -1.81 5.27 10.81
CA ILE A 90 -0.79 4.22 10.90
C ILE A 90 -0.89 3.58 12.29
N PHE A 91 -0.98 2.26 12.35
CA PHE A 91 -1.04 1.53 13.62
C PHE A 91 -0.46 0.12 13.50
N PHE A 92 -0.33 -0.57 14.62
CA PHE A 92 0.23 -1.92 14.67
C PHE A 92 -0.80 -2.91 15.18
N TYR A 93 -0.93 -4.04 14.49
CA TYR A 93 -1.83 -5.13 14.91
C TYR A 93 -1.37 -6.46 14.29
N PRO A 94 -1.58 -7.61 14.96
CA PRO A 94 -1.27 -8.91 14.37
C PRO A 94 -2.33 -9.34 13.35
N VAL A 95 -1.89 -10.05 12.32
CA VAL A 95 -2.73 -10.85 11.41
C VAL A 95 -2.21 -12.28 11.51
N GLN A 96 -3.03 -13.22 11.96
CA GLN A 96 -2.62 -14.62 12.23
C GLN A 96 -1.32 -14.69 13.04
N ASP A 97 -1.29 -13.99 14.18
CA ASP A 97 -0.13 -13.86 15.08
C ASP A 97 1.12 -13.18 14.50
N VAL A 98 1.11 -12.80 13.21
CA VAL A 98 2.17 -12.03 12.57
C VAL A 98 1.91 -10.54 12.75
N LYS A 99 2.74 -9.91 13.59
CA LYS A 99 2.68 -8.47 13.83
C LYS A 99 2.93 -7.69 12.53
N SER A 100 1.98 -6.82 12.19
CA SER A 100 2.00 -6.04 10.95
C SER A 100 1.82 -4.55 11.24
N VAL A 101 2.40 -3.72 10.37
CA VAL A 101 2.11 -2.28 10.26
C VAL A 101 0.84 -2.16 9.43
N PHE A 102 -0.15 -1.44 9.90
CA PHE A 102 -1.36 -1.12 9.15
C PHE A 102 -1.34 0.34 8.74
N VAL A 103 -1.82 0.60 7.51
CA VAL A 103 -1.98 1.96 6.99
C VAL A 103 -3.36 2.06 6.35
N LEU A 104 -4.18 2.98 6.85
CA LEU A 104 -5.44 3.35 6.20
C LEU A 104 -5.14 4.53 5.27
N VAL A 105 -5.45 4.36 3.99
CA VAL A 105 -5.31 5.40 2.96
C VAL A 105 -6.69 5.72 2.41
N SER A 106 -6.90 6.98 2.05
CA SER A 106 -8.12 7.42 1.40
C SER A 106 -7.89 8.37 0.25
N TRP A 107 -8.87 8.43 -0.65
CA TRP A 107 -8.92 9.33 -1.80
C TRP A 107 -10.31 9.94 -1.91
N GLU A 108 -10.40 11.23 -2.20
CA GLU A 108 -11.65 11.84 -2.61
C GLU A 108 -11.87 11.55 -4.10
N ILE A 109 -13.00 10.90 -4.41
CA ILE A 109 -13.39 10.57 -5.78
C ILE A 109 -14.61 11.38 -6.19
N ASN A 110 -14.60 11.91 -7.41
CA ASN A 110 -15.69 12.76 -7.91
C ASN A 110 -15.93 12.52 -9.41
N HIS A 111 -16.54 11.38 -9.72
CA HIS A 111 -17.00 11.00 -11.05
C HIS A 111 -18.53 11.06 -11.14
N ARG A 112 -19.11 12.24 -10.85
CA ARG A 112 -20.57 12.45 -10.85
C ARG A 112 -21.25 12.11 -12.18
N GLY A 113 -20.54 12.21 -13.31
CA GLY A 113 -21.07 11.84 -14.63
C GLY A 113 -21.49 10.37 -14.74
N ILE A 114 -20.90 9.48 -13.93
CA ILE A 114 -21.28 8.07 -13.83
C ILE A 114 -21.86 7.72 -12.45
N GLY A 115 -22.21 8.73 -11.63
CA GLY A 115 -22.78 8.52 -10.30
C GLY A 115 -21.81 7.94 -9.26
N THR A 116 -20.49 8.05 -9.46
CA THR A 116 -19.48 7.54 -8.51
C THR A 116 -18.77 8.70 -7.83
N TYR A 117 -19.00 8.92 -6.54
CA TYR A 117 -18.40 10.01 -5.77
C TYR A 117 -18.43 9.73 -4.27
N GLY A 118 -17.50 10.33 -3.52
CA GLY A 118 -17.34 10.11 -2.09
C GLY A 118 -15.88 9.92 -1.73
N THR A 119 -15.63 9.12 -0.70
CA THR A 119 -14.27 8.79 -0.26
C THR A 119 -14.00 7.31 -0.49
N LEU A 120 -13.01 7.01 -1.31
CA LEU A 120 -12.44 5.68 -1.44
C LEU A 120 -11.49 5.45 -0.28
N TYR A 121 -11.62 4.31 0.39
CA TYR A 121 -10.71 3.88 1.44
C TYR A 121 -10.04 2.57 1.06
N GLN A 122 -8.79 2.39 1.49
CA GLN A 122 -8.07 1.12 1.39
C GLN A 122 -7.16 0.93 2.61
N VAL A 123 -7.23 -0.27 3.19
CA VAL A 123 -6.34 -0.68 4.27
C VAL A 123 -5.22 -1.51 3.69
N TYR A 124 -3.99 -1.10 3.97
CA TYR A 124 -2.78 -1.83 3.70
C TYR A 124 -2.24 -2.42 4.99
N ALA A 125 -1.55 -3.55 4.90
CA ALA A 125 -0.76 -4.05 6.00
C ALA A 125 0.57 -4.61 5.51
N TYR A 126 1.61 -4.46 6.33
CA TYR A 126 2.96 -4.88 6.00
C TYR A 126 3.58 -5.67 7.15
N ALA A 127 4.08 -6.86 6.84
CA ALA A 127 4.76 -7.73 7.79
C ALA A 127 6.27 -7.73 7.53
N ARG A 128 7.06 -8.03 8.57
CA ARG A 128 8.51 -8.19 8.40
C ARG A 128 8.81 -9.50 7.67
N SER A 129 9.52 -9.38 6.55
CA SER A 129 10.13 -10.49 5.81
C SER A 129 11.39 -11.00 6.52
N SER A 130 11.83 -12.21 6.15
CA SER A 130 13.09 -12.81 6.61
C SER A 130 14.32 -11.95 6.31
N ASN A 131 14.28 -11.14 5.25
CA ASN A 131 15.37 -10.20 4.89
C ASN A 131 15.28 -8.85 5.64
N GLY A 132 14.38 -8.71 6.61
CA GLY A 132 14.22 -7.51 7.42
C GLY A 132 13.42 -6.38 6.75
N ARG A 133 12.99 -6.54 5.49
CA ARG A 133 12.12 -5.58 4.82
C ARG A 133 10.66 -5.76 5.24
N LEU A 134 9.87 -4.70 5.14
CA LEU A 134 8.42 -4.80 5.21
C LEU A 134 7.87 -5.21 3.84
N ILE A 135 6.98 -6.20 3.83
CA ILE A 135 6.31 -6.70 2.62
C ILE A 135 4.79 -6.72 2.84
N SER A 136 4.03 -6.50 1.77
CA SER A 136 2.56 -6.47 1.83
C SER A 136 1.99 -7.80 2.35
N ASN A 137 1.12 -7.70 3.35
CA ASN A 137 0.35 -8.81 3.89
C ASN A 137 -0.84 -9.10 2.94
N GLN A 138 -0.71 -10.19 2.18
CA GLN A 138 -1.67 -10.55 1.13
C GLN A 138 -3.09 -10.81 1.67
N LEU A 139 -3.25 -11.27 2.92
CA LEU A 139 -4.56 -11.49 3.52
C LEU A 139 -5.33 -10.19 3.76
N ILE A 140 -4.62 -9.08 3.95
CA ILE A 140 -5.20 -7.75 4.06
C ILE A 140 -5.38 -7.15 2.66
N GLN A 141 -4.32 -7.19 1.84
CA GLN A 141 -4.33 -6.59 0.49
C GLN A 141 -5.43 -7.15 -0.41
N ALA A 142 -5.67 -8.46 -0.38
CA ALA A 142 -6.69 -9.12 -1.20
C ALA A 142 -8.09 -9.09 -0.57
N ASN A 143 -8.26 -8.51 0.62
CA ASN A 143 -9.54 -8.54 1.34
C ASN A 143 -10.49 -7.47 0.80
N ARG A 144 -11.49 -7.91 0.04
CA ARG A 144 -12.53 -7.03 -0.54
C ARG A 144 -13.33 -6.20 0.47
N TYR A 145 -13.31 -6.55 1.77
CA TYR A 145 -13.99 -5.76 2.79
C TYR A 145 -13.11 -4.65 3.39
N LEU A 146 -11.81 -4.67 3.11
CA LEU A 146 -10.84 -3.70 3.58
C LEU A 146 -10.47 -2.65 2.53
N SER A 147 -11.26 -2.58 1.46
CA SER A 147 -11.27 -1.50 0.48
C SER A 147 -12.73 -1.22 0.09
N GLY A 148 -13.08 0.05 -0.09
CA GLY A 148 -14.44 0.41 -0.47
C GLY A 148 -14.73 1.91 -0.45
N ILE A 149 -15.87 2.27 -1.03
CA ILE A 149 -16.34 3.65 -1.12
C ILE A 149 -17.31 3.93 0.03
N ASP A 150 -17.14 5.08 0.66
CA ASP A 150 -18.18 5.73 1.45
C ASP A 150 -18.76 6.89 0.64
N GLY A 151 -20.02 6.76 0.20
CA GLY A 151 -20.63 7.69 -0.75
C GLY A 151 -21.52 6.97 -1.75
N PHE A 152 -21.24 7.13 -3.04
CA PHE A 152 -22.00 6.52 -4.13
C PHE A 152 -21.06 5.85 -5.14
N SER A 153 -21.50 4.71 -5.68
CA SER A 153 -20.86 4.01 -6.78
C SER A 153 -21.94 3.67 -7.80
N GLU A 154 -21.78 4.16 -9.03
CA GLU A 154 -22.73 3.96 -10.13
C GLU A 154 -24.18 4.34 -9.76
N GLY A 155 -24.33 5.42 -8.98
CA GLY A 155 -25.62 5.91 -8.49
C GLY A 155 -26.19 5.15 -7.29
N VAL A 156 -25.53 4.09 -6.83
CA VAL A 156 -25.94 3.30 -5.66
C VAL A 156 -25.21 3.78 -4.41
N PRO A 157 -25.90 4.12 -3.31
CA PRO A 157 -25.27 4.44 -2.03
C PRO A 157 -24.37 3.30 -1.54
N GLN A 158 -23.16 3.64 -1.11
CA GLN A 158 -22.17 2.74 -0.54
C GLN A 158 -21.76 3.25 0.85
N THR A 159 -21.40 2.33 1.73
CA THR A 159 -20.88 2.66 3.06
C THR A 159 -19.67 1.79 3.34
N PHE A 160 -18.55 2.43 3.67
CA PHE A 160 -17.35 1.74 4.12
C PHE A 160 -17.26 1.80 5.64
N ALA A 161 -17.16 0.65 6.32
CA ALA A 161 -17.28 0.59 7.77
C ALA A 161 -15.97 0.88 8.53
N TYR A 162 -14.81 0.77 7.87
CA TYR A 162 -13.51 0.65 8.56
C TYR A 162 -12.66 1.91 8.42
N LYS A 163 -13.17 3.04 8.92
CA LYS A 163 -12.56 4.38 8.74
C LYS A 163 -11.54 4.76 9.82
N ASP A 164 -11.24 3.86 10.75
CA ASP A 164 -10.30 4.12 11.83
C ASP A 164 -9.58 2.83 12.30
N ALA A 165 -8.53 3.01 13.11
CA ALA A 165 -7.77 1.89 13.63
C ALA A 165 -8.59 0.92 14.50
N ALA A 166 -9.62 1.40 15.22
CA ALA A 166 -10.39 0.58 16.14
C ALA A 166 -11.32 -0.39 15.38
N SER A 167 -12.05 0.13 14.40
CA SER A 167 -12.93 -0.63 13.50
C SER A 167 -12.15 -1.65 12.67
N ILE A 168 -10.98 -1.28 12.13
CA ILE A 168 -10.12 -2.22 11.39
C ILE A 168 -9.61 -3.34 12.31
N LYS A 169 -9.09 -3.01 13.50
CA LYS A 169 -8.62 -4.01 14.46
C LYS A 169 -9.72 -4.99 14.86
N ALA A 170 -10.94 -4.49 15.08
CA ALA A 170 -12.10 -5.32 15.40
C ALA A 170 -12.43 -6.30 14.27
N TYR A 171 -12.38 -5.85 13.01
CA TYR A 171 -12.58 -6.71 11.85
C TYR A 171 -11.52 -7.81 11.76
N VAL A 172 -10.22 -7.43 11.81
CA VAL A 172 -9.10 -8.38 11.71
C VAL A 172 -9.19 -9.42 12.83
N LYS A 173 -9.47 -8.99 14.06
CA LYS A 173 -9.65 -9.90 15.20
C LYS A 173 -10.74 -10.93 14.95
N LYS A 174 -11.89 -10.48 14.43
CA LYS A 174 -13.09 -11.32 14.28
C LYS A 174 -13.02 -12.25 13.07
N HIS A 175 -12.38 -11.83 11.99
CA HIS A 175 -12.48 -12.53 10.70
C HIS A 175 -11.18 -13.14 10.20
N LEU A 176 -10.01 -12.69 10.70
CA LEU A 176 -8.70 -13.13 10.21
C LEU A 176 -7.84 -13.78 11.28
N ASN A 177 -8.05 -13.43 12.55
CA ASN A 177 -7.32 -13.99 13.69
C ASN A 177 -8.15 -15.00 14.51
N THR A 178 -9.27 -15.46 13.96
CA THR A 178 -10.03 -16.55 14.59
C THR A 178 -9.23 -17.85 14.52
N PRO A 179 -9.23 -18.65 15.60
CA PRO A 179 -8.57 -19.96 15.64
C PRO A 179 -9.19 -20.96 14.67
#